data_AF-A0A816B1L6-F1
#
_entry.id   AF-A0A816B1L6-F1
#
_cell.length_a   1.000
_cell.length_b   1.000
_cell.length_c   1.000
_cell.angle_alpha   90.00
_cell.angle_beta   90.00
_cell.angle_gamma   90.00
#
_symmetry.space_group_name_H-M   'P 1'
#
loop_
_entity.id
_entity.type
_entity.pdbx_description
1 polymer ?
#
loop_
_entity_poly.entity_id
_entity_poly.type
_entity_poly.pdbx_seq_one_letter_code
_entity_poly.pdbx_strand_id
1 'polypeptide(L)'
;MCRFWFKLILDIPLINKYDYIMRLDSDSKVTGVWFNVFDLMKNKTAVNFANVEQADTEAILPGLMKLKTFTLDYQKKYGIIPKNPIRLTRAFDIPDHIRLHNTNFDIFEIELFKSQPVTHWINAVDKSFGIFRYR
;
A
#
# COMPACT_ATOMS: atom_id res chain seq x y z
N MET A 1 -12.41 7.81 -3.77
CA MET A 1 -11.00 8.20 -3.59
C MET A 1 -10.13 6.99 -3.23
N CYS A 2 -10.42 6.20 -2.19
CA CYS A 2 -9.64 5.00 -1.81
C CYS A 2 -9.35 4.05 -2.99
N ARG A 3 -10.38 3.63 -3.73
CA ARG A 3 -10.23 2.76 -4.92
C ARG A 3 -9.32 3.33 -6.01
N PHE A 4 -9.30 4.66 -6.17
CA PHE A 4 -8.48 5.30 -7.18
C PHE A 4 -7.00 5.12 -6.86
N TRP A 5 -6.59 5.51 -5.64
CA TRP A 5 -5.21 5.36 -5.19
C TRP A 5 -4.79 3.90 -4.96
N PHE A 6 -5.74 3.03 -4.59
CA PHE A 6 -5.49 1.60 -4.42
C PHE A 6 -5.25 0.85 -5.74
N LYS A 7 -5.93 1.26 -6.82
CA LYS A 7 -5.96 0.49 -8.08
C LYS A 7 -5.84 1.37 -9.32
N LEU A 8 -6.80 2.28 -9.52
CA LEU A 8 -7.00 2.93 -10.83
C LEU A 8 -5.84 3.83 -11.26
N ILE A 9 -5.06 4.35 -10.29
CA ILE A 9 -3.86 5.15 -10.55
C ILE A 9 -2.86 4.39 -11.45
N LEU A 10 -2.76 3.07 -11.28
CA LEU A 10 -1.81 2.21 -12.02
C LEU A 10 -2.19 2.03 -13.50
N ASP A 11 -3.45 2.32 -13.86
CA ASP A 11 -3.98 2.17 -15.20
C ASP A 11 -3.82 3.45 -16.05
N ILE A 12 -3.37 4.56 -15.46
CA ILE A 12 -3.20 5.83 -16.19
C ILE A 12 -2.00 5.72 -17.15
N PRO A 13 -2.18 5.88 -18.47
CA PRO A 13 -1.08 5.69 -19.43
C PRO A 13 0.12 6.61 -19.21
N LEU A 14 -0.11 7.83 -18.71
CA LEU A 14 0.94 8.79 -18.42
C LEU A 14 1.90 8.29 -17.33
N ILE A 15 1.40 7.51 -16.37
CA ILE A 15 2.18 6.99 -15.26
C ILE A 15 3.19 5.94 -15.73
N ASN A 16 2.94 5.26 -16.84
CA ASN A 16 3.83 4.23 -17.40
C ASN A 16 5.20 4.77 -17.85
N LYS A 17 5.38 6.10 -17.87
CA LYS A 17 6.65 6.74 -18.25
C LYS A 17 7.59 6.98 -17.07
N TYR A 18 7.17 6.64 -15.84
CA TYR A 18 7.91 6.93 -14.62
C TYR A 18 8.22 5.64 -13.86
N ASP A 19 9.30 5.67 -13.08
CA ASP A 19 9.68 4.57 -12.19
C ASP A 19 8.92 4.64 -10.85
N TYR A 20 8.64 5.87 -10.38
CA TYR A 20 8.05 6.15 -9.07
C TYR A 20 6.88 7.14 -9.19
N ILE A 21 5.93 7.04 -8.26
CA ILE A 21 4.91 8.07 -8.01
C ILE A 21 5.13 8.63 -6.61
N MET A 22 5.01 9.94 -6.46
CA MET A 22 4.85 10.61 -5.18
C MET A 22 3.42 11.14 -5.07
N ARG A 23 2.66 10.65 -4.09
CA ARG A 23 1.36 11.18 -3.70
C ARG A 23 1.55 12.30 -2.68
N LEU A 24 0.93 13.44 -2.96
CA LEU A 24 0.85 14.60 -2.08
C LEU A 24 -0.61 15.05 -2.03
N ASP A 25 -1.26 14.82 -0.89
CA ASP A 25 -2.62 15.33 -0.66
C ASP A 25 -2.58 16.84 -0.37
N SER A 26 -3.65 17.55 -0.72
CA SER A 26 -3.72 19.02 -0.66
C SER A 26 -3.66 19.62 0.75
N ASP A 27 -3.89 18.80 1.78
CA ASP A 27 -3.79 19.16 3.20
C ASP A 27 -2.39 18.88 3.78
N SER A 28 -1.46 18.38 2.96
CA SER A 28 -0.06 18.16 3.35
C SER A 28 0.76 19.44 3.24
N LYS A 29 1.77 19.58 4.10
CA LYS A 29 2.77 20.66 4.04
C LYS A 29 4.17 20.05 3.95
N VAL A 30 4.90 20.41 2.91
CA VAL A 30 6.34 20.09 2.79
C VAL A 30 7.12 21.25 3.39
N THR A 31 7.96 20.98 4.38
CA THR A 31 8.78 21.98 5.05
C THR A 31 10.27 21.69 4.85
N GLY A 32 11.08 22.75 4.82
CA GLY A 32 12.54 22.66 4.70
C GLY A 32 13.03 22.32 3.29
N VAL A 33 14.33 22.05 3.18
CA VAL A 33 14.97 21.59 1.95
C VAL A 33 15.02 20.06 1.97
N TRP A 34 14.44 19.44 0.94
CA TRP A 34 14.42 17.99 0.79
C TRP A 34 15.56 17.54 -0.11
N PHE A 35 16.20 16.44 0.26
CA PHE A 35 17.08 15.70 -0.63
C PHE A 35 16.26 15.11 -1.79
N ASN A 36 16.94 14.69 -2.87
CA ASN A 36 16.26 13.96 -3.94
C ASN A 36 15.85 12.57 -3.43
N VAL A 37 14.59 12.46 -3.01
CA VAL A 37 14.04 11.23 -2.42
C VAL A 37 14.01 10.09 -3.43
N PHE A 38 13.83 10.37 -4.72
CA PHE A 38 13.88 9.35 -5.76
C PHE A 38 15.28 8.75 -5.90
N ASP A 39 16.34 9.55 -5.81
CA ASP A 39 17.71 9.06 -5.81
C ASP A 39 17.98 8.19 -4.57
N LEU A 40 17.49 8.61 -3.39
CA LEU A 40 17.61 7.80 -2.18
C LEU A 40 16.89 6.45 -2.33
N MET A 41 15.68 6.45 -2.87
CA MET A 41 14.92 5.22 -3.09
C MET A 41 15.65 4.27 -4.05
N LYS A 42 16.17 4.78 -5.17
CA LYS A 42 16.99 4.02 -6.12
C LYS A 42 18.22 3.43 -5.44
N ASN A 43 18.99 4.25 -4.72
CA ASN A 43 20.21 3.84 -4.02
C ASN A 43 19.97 2.81 -2.91
N LYS A 44 18.80 2.83 -2.29
CA LYS A 44 18.41 1.87 -1.24
C LYS A 44 17.62 0.68 -1.76
N THR A 45 17.37 0.60 -3.07
CA THR A 45 16.44 -0.38 -3.67
C THR A 45 15.09 -0.42 -2.93
N ALA A 46 14.63 0.76 -2.50
CA ALA A 46 13.41 0.91 -1.72
C ALA A 46 12.21 0.95 -2.66
N VAL A 47 11.21 0.14 -2.35
CA VAL A 47 9.98 0.02 -3.15
C VAL A 47 8.86 0.96 -2.68
N ASN A 48 8.98 1.47 -1.45
CA ASN A 48 8.02 2.35 -0.82
C ASN A 48 8.70 3.25 0.22
N PHE A 49 8.31 4.52 0.26
CA PHE A 49 8.60 5.51 1.29
C PHE A 49 7.27 6.08 1.74
N ALA A 50 6.83 5.69 2.94
CA ALA A 50 5.59 6.16 3.52
C ALA A 50 5.86 7.05 4.73
N ASN A 51 4.81 7.78 5.13
CA ASN A 51 4.82 8.63 6.32
C ASN A 51 4.72 7.78 7.61
N VAL A 52 4.26 8.41 8.69
CA VAL A 52 4.04 7.81 10.01
C VAL A 52 3.22 6.52 9.93
N GLU A 53 3.69 5.48 10.63
CA GLU A 53 2.95 4.25 10.89
C GLU A 53 1.82 4.55 11.89
N GLN A 54 0.61 4.08 11.58
CA GLN A 54 -0.58 4.21 12.43
C GLN A 54 -1.31 2.86 12.48
N ALA A 55 -1.93 2.55 13.60
CA ALA A 55 -2.82 1.40 13.71
C ALA A 55 -4.26 1.84 13.44
N ASP A 56 -4.94 1.15 12.53
CA ASP A 56 -6.39 1.21 12.40
C ASP A 56 -7.02 0.01 13.09
N THR A 57 -8.27 0.18 13.52
CA THR A 57 -9.01 -0.83 14.29
C THR A 57 -10.28 -1.24 13.56
N GLU A 58 -10.74 -2.47 13.77
CA GLU A 58 -12.01 -2.95 13.22
C GLU A 58 -13.21 -2.07 13.68
N ALA A 59 -13.12 -1.46 14.85
CA ALA A 59 -14.16 -0.56 15.37
C ALA A 59 -14.27 0.74 14.58
N ILE A 60 -13.16 1.22 14.02
CA ILE A 60 -13.09 2.46 13.23
C ILE A 60 -13.30 2.16 11.74
N LEU A 61 -12.70 1.08 11.24
CA LEU A 61 -12.79 0.61 9.86
C LEU A 61 -13.32 -0.83 9.84
N PRO A 62 -14.65 -1.03 9.86
CA PRO A 62 -15.25 -2.36 9.80
C PRO A 62 -14.78 -3.10 8.55
N GLY A 63 -14.42 -4.37 8.63
CA GLY A 63 -13.90 -5.15 7.50
C GLY A 63 -12.38 -5.14 7.34
N LEU A 64 -11.66 -4.37 8.17
CA LEU A 64 -10.20 -4.35 8.20
C LEU A 64 -9.63 -5.75 8.48
N MET A 65 -10.18 -6.48 9.44
CA MET A 65 -9.73 -7.84 9.76
C MET A 65 -10.02 -8.84 8.64
N LYS A 66 -11.04 -8.59 7.81
CA LYS A 66 -11.29 -9.39 6.60
C LYS A 66 -10.17 -9.21 5.58
N LEU A 67 -9.60 -8.00 5.48
CA LEU A 67 -8.44 -7.73 4.62
C LEU A 67 -7.19 -8.48 5.10
N LYS A 68 -6.95 -8.53 6.43
CA LYS A 68 -5.88 -9.36 7.02
C LYS A 68 -6.04 -10.82 6.63
N THR A 69 -7.20 -11.43 6.92
CA THR A 69 -7.48 -12.83 6.59
C THR A 69 -7.31 -13.09 5.10
N PHE A 70 -7.89 -12.23 4.25
CA PHE A 70 -7.77 -12.32 2.81
C PHE A 70 -6.32 -12.31 2.33
N THR A 71 -5.49 -11.41 2.89
CA THR A 71 -4.09 -11.26 2.53
C THR A 71 -3.27 -12.49 2.90
N LEU A 72 -3.47 -13.03 4.10
CA LEU A 72 -2.78 -14.24 4.57
C LEU A 72 -3.20 -15.48 3.77
N ASP A 73 -4.50 -15.64 3.50
CA ASP A 73 -5.02 -16.73 2.67
C ASP A 73 -4.51 -16.65 1.23
N TYR A 74 -4.47 -15.45 0.66
CA TYR A 74 -3.92 -15.22 -0.67
C TYR A 74 -2.43 -15.57 -0.72
N GLN A 75 -1.65 -15.12 0.26
CA GLN A 75 -0.23 -15.45 0.36
C GLN A 75 -0.02 -16.96 0.39
N LYS A 76 -0.79 -17.69 1.21
CA LYS A 76 -0.73 -19.15 1.31
C LYS A 76 -1.14 -19.82 0.00
N LYS A 77 -2.24 -19.40 -0.61
CA LYS A 77 -2.78 -19.97 -1.86
C LYS A 77 -1.79 -19.89 -3.02
N TYR A 78 -1.05 -18.79 -3.13
CA TYR A 78 -0.12 -18.54 -4.24
C TYR A 78 1.35 -18.78 -3.88
N GLY A 79 1.65 -19.34 -2.70
CA GLY A 79 3.02 -19.65 -2.29
C GLY A 79 3.93 -18.43 -2.18
N ILE A 80 3.39 -17.27 -1.81
CA ILE A 80 4.17 -16.03 -1.74
C ILE A 80 5.00 -16.03 -0.44
N ILE A 81 6.32 -15.96 -0.59
CA ILE A 81 7.26 -15.86 0.54
C ILE A 81 7.64 -14.38 0.71
N PRO A 82 7.27 -13.72 1.83
CA PRO A 82 7.61 -12.32 2.05
C PRO A 82 9.12 -12.18 2.16
N LYS A 83 9.71 -11.25 1.41
CA LYS A 83 11.14 -10.90 1.54
C LYS A 83 11.49 -10.46 2.96
N ASN A 84 10.54 -9.85 3.67
CA ASN A 84 10.68 -9.45 5.06
C ASN A 84 9.48 -9.94 5.88
N PRO A 85 9.52 -11.18 6.41
CA PRO A 85 8.40 -11.77 7.14
C PRO A 85 8.10 -11.02 8.44
N ILE A 86 9.10 -10.37 9.05
CA ILE A 86 8.92 -9.57 10.28
C ILE A 86 7.98 -8.39 10.02
N ARG A 87 8.06 -7.74 8.86
CA ARG A 87 7.14 -6.65 8.51
C ARG A 87 5.69 -7.13 8.39
N LEU A 88 5.48 -8.31 7.81
CA LEU A 88 4.14 -8.89 7.71
C LEU A 88 3.60 -9.27 9.09
N THR A 89 4.44 -9.90 9.93
CA THR A 89 4.06 -10.22 11.31
C THR A 89 3.72 -8.96 12.08
N ARG A 90 4.55 -7.92 11.99
CA ARG A 90 4.32 -6.63 12.65
C ARG A 90 3.05 -5.94 12.13
N ALA A 91 2.71 -6.07 10.85
CA ALA A 91 1.47 -5.49 10.32
C ALA A 91 0.22 -6.05 10.99
N PHE A 92 0.30 -7.29 11.51
CA PHE A 92 -0.82 -8.09 11.99
C PHE A 92 -0.63 -8.61 13.42
N ASP A 93 0.31 -8.04 14.19
CA ASP A 93 0.75 -8.49 15.51
C ASP A 93 -0.30 -8.26 16.60
N ILE A 94 -1.09 -7.21 16.45
CA ILE A 94 -2.12 -6.81 17.42
C ILE A 94 -3.48 -7.45 17.03
N PRO A 95 -4.21 -8.05 17.99
CA PRO A 95 -5.59 -8.48 17.78
C PRO A 95 -6.50 -7.30 17.37
N ASP A 96 -7.34 -7.49 16.37
CA ASP A 96 -8.33 -6.50 15.88
C ASP A 96 -7.77 -5.18 15.33
N HIS A 97 -6.46 -5.12 15.09
CA HIS A 97 -5.79 -3.97 14.48
C HIS A 97 -4.97 -4.39 13.25
N ILE A 98 -4.80 -3.45 12.33
CA ILE A 98 -3.78 -3.55 11.29
C ILE A 98 -2.90 -2.30 11.38
N ARG A 99 -1.58 -2.51 11.44
CA ARG A 99 -0.64 -1.41 11.29
C ARG A 99 -0.51 -1.05 9.83
N LEU A 100 -0.78 0.20 9.53
CA LEU A 100 -0.78 0.81 8.22
C LEU A 100 0.13 2.04 8.23
N HIS A 101 0.35 2.62 7.07
CA HIS A 101 1.00 3.93 6.95
C HIS A 101 0.01 4.94 6.41
N ASN A 102 0.12 6.18 6.88
CA ASN A 102 -0.66 7.27 6.31
C ASN A 102 -0.22 7.51 4.86
N THR A 103 -1.19 7.46 3.93
CA THR A 103 -0.93 7.54 2.48
C THR A 103 -1.10 8.96 1.92
N ASN A 104 -1.36 9.96 2.78
CA ASN A 104 -1.44 11.37 2.36
C ASN A 104 -0.10 11.92 1.85
N PHE A 105 1.00 11.31 2.30
CA PHE A 105 2.32 11.37 1.70
C PHE A 105 2.84 9.95 1.52
N ASP A 106 3.00 9.51 0.27
CA ASP A 106 3.51 8.19 -0.06
C ASP A 106 4.29 8.23 -1.37
N ILE A 107 5.40 7.50 -1.44
CA ILE A 107 6.20 7.34 -2.65
C ILE A 107 6.37 5.86 -2.90
N PHE A 108 6.02 5.38 -4.09
CA PHE A 108 6.15 3.96 -4.40
C PHE A 108 6.66 3.70 -5.82
N GLU A 109 7.31 2.56 -5.97
CA GLU A 109 7.80 2.04 -7.25
C GLU A 109 6.63 1.46 -8.05
N ILE A 110 6.42 1.98 -9.27
CA ILE A 110 5.26 1.61 -10.11
C ILE A 110 5.32 0.14 -10.52
N GLU A 111 6.51 -0.34 -10.91
CA GLU A 111 6.69 -1.70 -11.41
C GLU A 111 6.36 -2.77 -10.36
N LEU A 112 6.64 -2.52 -9.08
CA LEU A 112 6.22 -3.44 -8.02
C LEU A 112 4.69 -3.59 -7.99
N PHE A 113 3.96 -2.48 -8.07
CA PHE A 113 2.49 -2.50 -7.99
C PHE A 113 1.82 -3.06 -9.25
N LYS A 114 2.53 -3.03 -10.39
CA LYS A 114 2.14 -3.68 -11.64
C LYS A 114 2.60 -5.13 -11.77
N SER A 115 3.42 -5.61 -10.84
CA SER A 115 3.85 -7.00 -10.85
C SER A 115 2.64 -7.92 -10.71
N GLN A 116 2.65 -9.04 -11.45
CA GLN A 116 1.52 -9.95 -11.52
C GLN A 116 0.97 -10.38 -10.14
N PRO A 117 1.81 -10.74 -9.12
CA PRO A 117 1.29 -11.15 -7.82
C PRO A 117 0.53 -10.02 -7.10
N VAL A 118 1.01 -8.78 -7.21
CA VAL A 118 0.42 -7.61 -6.57
C VAL A 118 -0.84 -7.18 -7.32
N THR A 119 -0.80 -7.06 -8.64
CA THR A 119 -1.98 -6.68 -9.44
C THR A 119 -3.11 -7.72 -9.32
N HIS A 120 -2.77 -9.01 -9.24
CA HIS A 120 -3.78 -10.05 -9.02
C HIS A 120 -4.40 -9.95 -7.62
N TRP A 121 -3.60 -9.64 -6.59
CA TRP A 121 -4.11 -9.39 -5.24
C TRP A 121 -5.02 -8.15 -5.18
N ILE A 122 -4.58 -7.02 -5.74
CA ILE A 122 -5.36 -5.78 -5.86
C ILE A 122 -6.71 -6.05 -6.52
N ASN A 123 -6.70 -6.78 -7.65
CA ASN A 123 -7.93 -7.13 -8.36
C ASN A 123 -8.85 -8.04 -7.56
N ALA A 124 -8.31 -8.96 -6.79
CA ALA A 124 -9.09 -9.86 -5.96
C ALA A 124 -9.73 -9.11 -4.76
N VAL A 125 -9.02 -8.14 -4.17
CA VAL A 125 -9.57 -7.21 -3.17
C VAL A 125 -10.66 -6.33 -3.79
N ASP A 126 -10.43 -5.74 -4.96
CA ASP A 126 -11.42 -4.89 -5.65
C ASP A 126 -12.74 -5.66 -5.95
N LYS A 127 -12.62 -6.92 -6.39
CA LYS A 127 -13.76 -7.82 -6.65
C LYS A 127 -14.57 -8.18 -5.41
N SER A 128 -14.01 -8.05 -4.21
CA SER A 128 -14.76 -8.28 -2.96
C SER A 128 -15.80 -7.20 -2.67
N PHE A 129 -15.73 -6.06 -3.37
CA PHE A 129 -16.48 -4.83 -3.08
C PHE A 129 -16.25 -4.28 -1.66
N GLY A 130 -15.23 -4.76 -0.94
CA GLY A 130 -14.92 -4.32 0.43
C GLY A 130 -14.68 -2.82 0.50
N ILE A 131 -13.90 -2.26 -0.44
CA ILE A 131 -13.59 -0.82 -0.52
C ILE A 131 -14.85 0.07 -0.54
N PHE A 132 -15.97 -0.42 -1.09
CA PHE A 132 -17.23 0.33 -1.13
C PHE A 132 -18.13 0.07 0.07
N ARG A 133 -18.03 -1.11 0.68
CA ARG A 133 -18.88 -1.52 1.82
C ARG A 133 -18.34 -1.03 3.17
N TYR A 134 -17.03 -0.91 3.27
CA TYR A 134 -16.30 -0.83 4.54
C TYR A 134 -15.41 0.42 4.66
N ARG A 135 -15.18 1.12 3.54
CA ARG A 135 -14.27 2.27 3.34
C ARG A 135 -12.84 1.89 2.93
#